data_AF-A0A1N7IB11-F1
#
_entry.id   AF-A0A1N7IB11-F1
#
_cell.length_a   1.000
_cell.length_b   1.000
_cell.length_c   1.000
_cell.angle_alpha   90.00
_cell.angle_beta   90.00
_cell.angle_gamma   90.00
#
_symmetry.space_group_name_H-M   'P 1'
#
loop_
_entity.id
_entity.type
_entity.pdbx_description
1 polymer ?
#
loop_
_entity_poly.entity_id
_entity_poly.type
_entity_poly.pdbx_seq_one_letter_code
_entity_poly.pdbx_strand_id
1 'polypeptide(L)'
;MEKKDKIQCEKEFLEHFKMTRDDLTILWRWFLEYGMTRGQNENLPHQCRANHYFLQEICQYYKVDWKGWNKRLTPELKVLVTNMYPQLMTNNDNFEWL
;
A
#
# COMPACT_ATOMS: atom_id res chain seq x y z
N MET A 1 12.41 -13.61 -20.34
CA MET A 1 11.40 -13.24 -19.32
C MET A 1 10.11 -12.96 -20.05
N GLU A 2 9.10 -13.81 -19.88
CA GLU A 2 7.74 -13.47 -20.31
C GLU A 2 7.29 -12.23 -19.51
N LYS A 3 6.77 -11.23 -20.22
CA LYS A 3 6.26 -10.01 -19.58
C LYS A 3 4.95 -10.37 -18.89
N LYS A 4 4.87 -10.15 -17.58
CA LYS A 4 3.61 -10.32 -16.85
C LYS A 4 2.69 -9.15 -17.17
N ASP A 5 1.44 -9.46 -17.52
CA ASP A 5 0.40 -8.44 -17.56
C ASP A 5 0.00 -8.04 -16.13
N LYS A 6 -0.63 -6.88 -16.00
CA LYS A 6 -1.03 -6.32 -14.70
C LYS A 6 -1.98 -7.26 -13.92
N ILE A 7 -2.83 -8.01 -14.62
CA ILE A 7 -3.80 -8.92 -14.00
C ILE A 7 -3.08 -10.12 -13.38
N GLN A 8 -2.05 -10.65 -14.05
CA GLN A 8 -1.22 -11.73 -13.52
C GLN A 8 -0.44 -11.27 -12.28
N CYS A 9 0.17 -10.08 -12.32
CA CYS A 9 0.86 -9.52 -11.15
C CYS A 9 -0.08 -9.31 -9.96
N GLU A 10 -1.31 -8.81 -10.20
CA GLU A 10 -2.31 -8.67 -9.15
C GLU A 10 -2.63 -10.02 -8.50
N LYS A 11 -2.86 -11.06 -9.30
CA LYS A 11 -3.16 -12.41 -8.78
C LYS A 11 -2.03 -12.95 -7.91
N GLU A 12 -0.80 -12.85 -8.40
CA GLU A 12 0.38 -13.34 -7.66
C GLU A 12 0.61 -12.54 -6.36
N PHE A 13 0.40 -11.22 -6.40
CA PHE A 13 0.48 -10.38 -5.22
C PHE A 13 -0.56 -10.78 -4.16
N LEU A 14 -1.82 -10.92 -4.59
CA LEU A 14 -2.93 -11.33 -3.74
C LEU A 14 -2.67 -12.72 -3.13
N GLU A 15 -2.20 -13.68 -3.93
CA GLU A 15 -1.85 -15.02 -3.45
C GLU A 15 -0.70 -14.98 -2.44
N HIS A 16 0.38 -14.25 -2.75
CA HIS A 16 1.55 -14.14 -1.88
C HIS A 16 1.20 -13.54 -0.51
N PHE A 17 0.41 -12.47 -0.49
CA PHE A 17 -0.01 -11.80 0.73
C PHE A 17 -1.29 -12.38 1.34
N LYS A 18 -1.86 -13.45 0.77
CA LYS A 18 -3.12 -14.06 1.23
C LYS A 18 -4.24 -13.02 1.35
N MET A 19 -4.36 -12.16 0.35
CA MET A 19 -5.33 -11.08 0.25
C MET A 19 -6.33 -11.35 -0.87
N THR A 20 -7.44 -10.62 -0.84
CA THR A 20 -8.47 -10.63 -1.86
C THR A 20 -8.54 -9.28 -2.60
N ARG A 21 -9.30 -9.22 -3.70
CA ARG A 21 -9.61 -7.94 -4.36
C ARG A 21 -10.36 -6.95 -3.47
N ASP A 22 -11.17 -7.46 -2.52
CA ASP A 22 -11.87 -6.61 -1.56
C ASP A 22 -10.88 -5.93 -0.61
N ASP A 23 -9.79 -6.61 -0.24
CA ASP A 23 -8.70 -6.00 0.53
C ASP A 23 -8.01 -4.87 -0.23
N LEU A 24 -7.73 -5.05 -1.53
CA LEU A 24 -7.22 -3.95 -2.36
C LEU A 24 -8.22 -2.78 -2.44
N THR A 25 -9.52 -3.06 -2.44
CA THR A 25 -10.56 -2.03 -2.40
C THR A 25 -10.54 -1.27 -1.07
N ILE A 26 -10.31 -1.95 0.05
CA ILE A 26 -10.15 -1.32 1.37
C ILE A 26 -8.89 -0.45 1.41
N LEU A 27 -7.76 -0.97 0.95
CA LEU A 27 -6.51 -0.20 0.88
C LEU A 27 -6.63 1.01 -0.07
N TRP A 28 -7.39 0.88 -1.16
CA TRP A 28 -7.70 2.01 -2.04
C TRP A 28 -8.53 3.09 -1.34
N ARG A 29 -9.51 2.70 -0.50
CA ARG A 29 -10.24 3.67 0.33
C ARG A 29 -9.32 4.38 1.31
N TRP A 30 -8.37 3.65 1.91
CA TRP A 30 -7.35 4.27 2.77
C TRP A 30 -6.42 5.19 1.98
N PHE A 31 -6.10 4.86 0.73
CA PHE A 31 -5.30 5.73 -0.12
C PHE A 31 -5.98 7.08 -0.34
N LEU A 32 -7.30 7.08 -0.53
CA LEU A 32 -8.10 8.29 -0.68
C LEU A 32 -8.27 9.06 0.65
N GLU A 33 -8.40 8.36 1.77
CA GLU A 33 -8.64 8.96 3.09
C GLU A 33 -7.36 9.51 3.74
N TYR A 34 -6.27 8.73 3.72
CA TYR A 34 -5.02 9.02 4.44
C TYR A 34 -3.90 9.54 3.53
N GLY A 35 -4.05 9.41 2.21
CA GLY A 35 -3.05 9.83 1.24
C GLY A 35 -3.20 11.29 0.83
N MET A 36 -2.09 12.03 0.82
CA MET A 36 -2.04 13.39 0.28
C MET A 36 -0.77 13.63 -0.52
N THR A 37 -0.87 14.18 -1.73
CA THR A 37 0.29 14.45 -2.60
C THR A 37 0.98 15.79 -2.34
N ARG A 38 0.30 16.74 -1.71
CA ARG A 38 0.79 18.11 -1.46
C ARG A 38 0.74 18.46 0.03
N GLY A 39 1.91 18.63 0.65
CA GLY A 39 2.03 19.09 2.04
C GLY A 39 1.41 18.15 3.08
N GLN A 40 1.41 18.59 4.33
CA GLN A 40 0.59 18.02 5.41
C GLN A 40 -0.67 18.88 5.50
N ASN A 41 -1.85 18.25 5.51
CA ASN A 41 -3.09 18.98 5.71
C ASN A 41 -3.14 19.47 7.16
N GLU A 42 -3.06 20.78 7.39
CA GLU A 42 -3.10 21.36 8.73
C GLU A 42 -4.41 21.05 9.48
N ASN A 43 -5.48 20.76 8.73
CA ASN A 43 -6.78 20.39 9.29
C ASN A 43 -6.97 18.87 9.43
N LEU A 44 -6.16 18.05 8.74
CA LEU A 44 -6.26 16.58 8.75
C LEU A 44 -4.86 15.97 8.94
N PRO A 45 -4.34 15.94 10.18
CA PRO A 45 -2.97 15.51 10.47
C PRO A 45 -2.70 14.03 10.14
N HIS A 46 -3.76 13.22 10.01
CA HIS A 46 -3.68 11.81 9.57
C HIS A 46 -3.41 11.67 8.07
N GLN A 47 -3.47 12.76 7.28
CA GLN A 47 -3.16 12.77 5.87
C GLN A 47 -1.70 13.18 5.62
N CYS A 48 -0.95 12.35 4.90
CA CYS A 48 0.43 12.71 4.54
C CYS A 48 0.93 12.06 3.25
N ARG A 49 2.07 12.57 2.78
CA ARG A 49 2.75 12.09 1.57
C ARG A 49 3.33 10.68 1.72
N ALA A 50 3.76 10.29 2.92
CA ALA A 50 4.25 8.93 3.14
C ALA A 50 3.12 7.89 3.04
N ASN A 51 1.96 8.18 3.63
CA ASN A 51 0.76 7.35 3.50
C ASN A 51 0.37 7.17 2.04
N HIS A 52 0.38 8.28 1.27
CA HIS A 52 0.09 8.25 -0.16
C HIS A 52 0.98 7.25 -0.92
N TYR A 53 2.31 7.37 -0.79
CA TYR A 53 3.22 6.53 -1.55
C TYR A 53 3.19 5.06 -1.11
N PHE A 54 3.11 4.80 0.20
CA PHE A 54 3.00 3.43 0.68
C PHE A 54 1.75 2.73 0.14
N LEU A 55 0.59 3.40 0.18
CA LEU A 55 -0.67 2.83 -0.31
C LEU A 55 -0.71 2.77 -1.85
N GLN A 56 -0.06 3.71 -2.54
CA GLN A 56 0.09 3.69 -3.99
C GLN A 56 0.92 2.50 -4.45
N GLU A 57 2.06 2.22 -3.79
CA GLU A 57 2.89 1.04 -4.06
C GLU A 57 2.07 -0.24 -4.02
N ILE A 58 1.21 -0.39 -3.02
CA ILE A 58 0.37 -1.58 -2.89
C ILE A 58 -0.72 -1.61 -3.98
N CYS A 59 -1.49 -0.53 -4.12
CA CYS A 59 -2.70 -0.54 -4.94
C CYS A 59 -2.42 -0.45 -6.45
N GLN A 60 -1.32 0.19 -6.86
CA GLN A 60 -1.03 0.44 -8.28
C GLN A 60 0.13 -0.40 -8.79
N TYR A 61 1.13 -0.63 -7.94
CA TYR A 61 2.39 -1.27 -8.33
C TYR A 61 2.56 -2.67 -7.73
N TYR A 62 1.60 -3.14 -6.92
CA TYR A 62 1.67 -4.44 -6.24
C TYR A 62 3.01 -4.64 -5.51
N LYS A 63 3.47 -3.58 -4.84
CA LYS A 63 4.72 -3.52 -4.10
C LYS A 63 4.45 -3.14 -2.65
N VAL A 64 5.29 -3.64 -1.75
CA VAL A 64 5.28 -3.26 -0.33
C VAL A 64 6.71 -2.84 0.08
N ASP A 65 6.86 -1.65 0.67
CA ASP A 65 8.11 -1.22 1.31
C ASP A 65 7.84 -0.70 2.74
N TRP A 66 7.47 -1.61 3.64
CA TRP A 66 7.21 -1.25 5.02
C TRP A 66 8.42 -0.60 5.69
N LYS A 67 9.63 -1.13 5.48
CA LYS A 67 10.84 -0.62 6.11
C LYS A 67 11.16 0.82 5.69
N GLY A 68 10.97 1.14 4.40
CA GLY A 68 11.18 2.48 3.85
C GLY A 68 10.15 3.50 4.35
N TRP A 69 8.89 3.08 4.47
CA TRP A 69 7.80 4.00 4.80
C TRP A 69 7.45 4.09 6.28
N ASN A 70 7.59 3.02 7.06
CA ASN A 70 7.08 2.92 8.44
C ASN A 70 7.49 4.14 9.29
N LYS A 71 8.74 4.59 9.27
CA LYS A 71 9.15 5.75 10.09
C LYS A 71 8.40 7.06 9.76
N ARG A 72 7.79 7.16 8.58
CA ARG A 72 7.11 8.36 8.05
C ARG A 72 5.59 8.22 7.96
N LEU A 73 5.04 7.01 8.08
CA LEU A 73 3.60 6.80 8.12
C LEU A 73 2.98 7.48 9.34
N THR A 74 1.75 7.95 9.20
CA THR A 74 1.01 8.49 10.35
C THR A 74 0.67 7.37 11.35
N PRO A 75 0.53 7.68 12.64
CA PRO A 75 0.16 6.68 13.65
C PRO A 75 -1.12 5.93 13.30
N GLU A 76 -2.13 6.62 12.76
CA GLU A 76 -3.42 6.06 12.40
C GLU A 76 -3.27 4.96 11.35
N LEU A 77 -2.56 5.24 10.25
CA LEU A 77 -2.36 4.26 9.20
C LEU A 77 -1.51 3.08 9.68
N LYS A 78 -0.51 3.31 10.53
CA LYS A 78 0.29 2.21 11.12
C LYS A 78 -0.57 1.25 11.92
N VAL A 79 -1.46 1.78 12.76
CA VAL A 79 -2.36 0.96 13.57
C VAL A 79 -3.27 0.12 12.67
N LEU A 80 -3.83 0.73 11.62
CA LEU A 80 -4.66 0.02 10.65
C LEU A 80 -3.90 -1.12 9.97
N VAL A 81 -2.71 -0.85 9.44
CA VAL A 81 -1.89 -1.88 8.76
C VAL A 81 -1.48 -2.97 9.75
N THR A 82 -1.01 -2.61 10.95
CA THR A 82 -0.55 -3.58 11.95
C THR A 82 -1.66 -4.51 12.40
N ASN A 83 -2.88 -3.99 12.57
CA ASN A 83 -4.00 -4.77 13.08
C ASN A 83 -4.73 -5.57 11.99
N MET A 84 -4.89 -4.99 10.80
CA MET A 84 -5.72 -5.57 9.73
C MET A 84 -4.90 -6.33 8.69
N TYR A 85 -3.68 -5.87 8.42
CA TYR A 85 -2.83 -6.38 7.36
C TYR A 85 -1.36 -6.58 7.82
N PRO A 86 -1.10 -7.32 8.91
CA PRO A 86 0.27 -7.51 9.41
C PRO A 86 1.21 -8.17 8.39
N GLN A 87 0.68 -8.91 7.41
CA GLN A 87 1.46 -9.47 6.30
C GLN A 87 2.11 -8.39 5.41
N LEU A 88 1.59 -7.16 5.40
CA LEU A 88 2.15 -6.03 4.66
C LEU A 88 3.27 -5.33 5.44
N MET A 89 3.62 -5.80 6.64
CA MET A 89 4.74 -5.27 7.43
C MET A 89 6.09 -5.85 6.97
N THR A 90 6.31 -5.91 5.65
CA THR A 90 7.48 -6.48 4.99
C THR A 90 7.92 -5.63 3.80
N ASN A 91 8.98 -6.07 3.11
CA ASN A 91 9.42 -5.49 1.84
C ASN A 91 9.30 -6.55 0.75
N ASN A 92 8.59 -6.23 -0.33
CA ASN A 92 8.44 -7.09 -1.51
C ASN A 92 8.12 -6.25 -2.75
N ASP A 93 8.99 -6.32 -3.75
CA ASP A 93 8.88 -5.66 -5.06
C ASP A 93 8.94 -6.66 -6.23
N ASN A 94 8.69 -7.94 -5.97
CA ASN A 94 8.84 -9.03 -6.95
C ASN A 94 7.74 -9.07 -8.03
N PHE A 95 6.76 -8.17 -7.98
CA PHE A 95 5.57 -8.18 -8.84
C PHE A 95 5.64 -7.08 -9.92
N GLU A 96 6.75 -7.05 -10.67
CA GLU A 96 6.93 -6.11 -11.77
C GLU A 96 6.09 -6.50 -13.00
N TRP A 97 5.39 -5.51 -13.57
CA TRP A 97 4.71 -5.61 -14.86
C TRP A 97 5.23 -4.50 -15.81
N LEU A 98 5.24 -4.77 -17.13
CA LEU A 98 5.77 -3.88 -18.18
C LEU A 98 4.67 -3.27 -19.05
#